data_AF-A0A2K8XUH5-F1
#
_entry.id   AF-A0A2K8XUH5-F1
#
_cell.length_a   1.000
_cell.length_b   1.000
_cell.length_c   1.000
_cell.angle_alpha   90.00
_cell.angle_beta   90.00
_cell.angle_gamma   90.00
#
_symmetry.space_group_name_H-M   'P 1'
#
loop_
_entity.id
_entity.type
_entity.pdbx_description
1 polymer ?
#
loop_
_entity_poly.entity_id
_entity_poly.type
_entity_poly.pdbx_seq_one_letter_code
_entity_poly.pdbx_strand_id
1 'polypeptide(L)'
;MKKILIILVLFISYLSFGQEAPEFPKYNARNQANIFYYNLSEVPKEIKVKEDITKNKTIKVLRVYNDKIKKISFLNSPKLQELELTINTLGKQLYSNRDLAEKVRKKIETTISPIRDSIAVHEKGLNDDLKSFLSKRQFKKWLKYQRGEKRKLIPEQPRNNSAPPQSMNRRRNRQGMGGRRY
;
A
#
# COMPACT_ATOMS: atom_id res chain seq x y z
N MET A 1 -29.73 -15.81 49.91
CA MET A 1 -29.48 -16.23 48.51
C MET A 1 -29.72 -15.13 47.46
N LYS A 2 -30.65 -14.18 47.67
CA LYS A 2 -30.92 -13.11 46.68
C LYS A 2 -29.78 -12.09 46.47
N LYS A 3 -28.97 -11.81 47.49
CA LYS A 3 -27.85 -10.83 47.41
C LYS A 3 -26.66 -11.32 46.58
N ILE A 4 -26.42 -12.64 46.54
CA ILE A 4 -25.31 -13.25 45.77
C ILE A 4 -25.64 -13.27 44.27
N LEU A 5 -26.93 -13.48 43.93
CA LEU A 5 -27.42 -13.42 42.55
C LEU A 5 -27.29 -12.02 41.93
N ILE A 6 -27.46 -10.95 42.72
CA ILE A 6 -27.31 -9.56 42.27
C ILE A 6 -25.84 -9.23 41.94
N ILE A 7 -24.89 -9.75 42.71
CA ILE A 7 -23.45 -9.54 42.48
C ILE A 7 -22.99 -10.24 41.19
N LEU A 8 -23.55 -11.42 40.90
CA LEU A 8 -23.24 -12.19 39.69
C LEU A 8 -23.78 -11.53 38.42
N VAL A 9 -24.96 -10.91 38.48
CA VAL A 9 -25.54 -10.14 37.36
C VAL A 9 -24.74 -8.87 37.07
N LEU A 10 -24.22 -8.19 38.09
CA LEU A 10 -23.37 -7.00 37.92
C LEU A 10 -22.00 -7.34 37.30
N PHE A 11 -21.45 -8.53 37.57
CA PHE A 11 -20.15 -8.95 37.03
C PHE A 11 -20.19 -9.27 35.52
N ILE A 12 -21.32 -9.78 35.02
CA ILE A 12 -21.50 -10.12 33.60
C ILE A 12 -21.58 -8.85 32.73
N SER A 13 -22.15 -7.75 33.25
CA SER A 13 -22.21 -6.47 32.53
C SER A 13 -20.84 -5.83 32.27
N TYR A 14 -19.82 -6.12 33.09
CA TYR A 14 -18.45 -5.60 32.89
C TYR A 14 -17.65 -6.34 31.82
N LEU A 15 -18.10 -7.53 31.36
CA LEU A 15 -17.45 -8.31 30.30
C LEU A 15 -18.01 -8.01 28.90
N SER A 16 -18.70 -6.89 28.73
CA SER A 16 -19.02 -6.36 27.40
C SER A 16 -17.77 -5.73 26.80
N PHE A 17 -16.83 -6.57 26.35
CA PHE A 17 -15.80 -6.14 25.40
C PHE A 17 -16.49 -5.83 24.07
N GLY A 18 -17.08 -4.64 23.96
CA GLY A 18 -17.52 -4.10 22.68
C GLY A 18 -16.29 -3.94 21.80
N GLN A 19 -16.30 -4.56 20.61
CA GLN A 19 -15.32 -4.21 19.58
C GLN A 19 -15.50 -2.73 19.28
N GLU A 20 -14.51 -1.91 19.63
CA GLU A 20 -14.47 -0.51 19.22
C GLU A 20 -14.65 -0.45 17.70
N ALA A 21 -15.60 0.37 17.25
CA ALA A 21 -15.86 0.52 15.82
C ALA A 21 -14.54 0.91 15.13
N PRO A 22 -14.14 0.19 14.07
CA PRO A 22 -12.82 0.38 13.47
C PRO A 22 -12.60 1.85 13.12
N GLU A 23 -11.42 2.36 13.47
CA GLU A 23 -11.04 3.72 13.14
C GLU A 23 -11.05 3.91 11.62
N PHE A 24 -11.53 5.06 11.16
CA PHE A 24 -11.46 5.38 9.75
C PHE A 24 -9.98 5.63 9.39
N PRO A 25 -9.39 4.86 8.45
CA PRO A 25 -7.98 5.01 8.13
C PRO A 25 -7.74 6.39 7.52
N LYS A 26 -6.68 7.06 7.96
CA LYS A 26 -6.29 8.36 7.41
C LYS A 26 -6.05 8.22 5.90
N TYR A 27 -6.85 8.95 5.13
CA TYR A 27 -6.70 9.00 3.69
C TYR A 27 -5.54 9.93 3.31
N ASN A 28 -4.70 9.50 2.38
CA ASN A 28 -3.59 10.28 1.83
C ASN A 28 -3.71 10.30 0.30
N ALA A 29 -4.08 11.44 -0.27
CA ALA A 29 -4.34 11.54 -1.71
C ALA A 29 -3.08 11.35 -2.54
N ARG A 30 -1.92 11.79 -2.04
CA ARG A 30 -0.62 11.67 -2.73
C ARG A 30 -0.21 10.20 -2.87
N ASN A 31 -0.40 9.41 -1.82
CA ASN A 31 -0.12 7.98 -1.83
C ASN A 31 -1.05 7.25 -2.80
N GLN A 32 -2.34 7.57 -2.80
CA GLN A 32 -3.32 6.98 -3.74
C GLN A 32 -2.98 7.30 -5.20
N ALA A 33 -2.40 8.47 -5.46
CA ALA A 33 -1.89 8.86 -6.77
C ALA A 33 -0.54 8.23 -7.14
N ASN A 34 0.08 7.41 -6.28
CA ASN A 34 1.45 6.91 -6.45
C ASN A 34 2.52 8.02 -6.57
N ILE A 35 2.35 9.14 -5.89
CA ILE A 35 3.34 10.22 -5.88
C ILE A 35 4.42 9.90 -4.83
N PHE A 36 5.61 9.53 -5.30
CA PHE A 36 6.80 9.35 -4.47
C PHE A 36 8.08 9.65 -5.27
N TYR A 37 9.20 9.81 -4.57
CA TYR A 37 10.50 10.13 -5.16
C TYR A 37 11.52 9.08 -4.77
N TYR A 38 12.42 8.75 -5.69
CA TYR A 38 13.53 7.84 -5.40
C TYR A 38 14.68 8.58 -4.72
N ASN A 39 15.25 7.97 -3.68
CA ASN A 39 16.48 8.48 -3.08
C ASN A 39 17.68 8.17 -3.99
N LEU A 40 18.24 9.22 -4.60
CA LEU A 40 19.33 9.12 -5.58
C LEU A 40 20.59 8.43 -5.02
N SER A 41 20.82 8.51 -3.71
CA SER A 41 21.99 7.91 -3.05
C SER A 41 21.77 6.44 -2.65
N GLU A 42 20.52 6.03 -2.42
CA GLU A 42 20.18 4.68 -1.98
C GLU A 42 19.99 3.72 -3.14
N VAL A 43 19.31 4.16 -4.22
CA VAL A 43 18.97 3.25 -5.32
C VAL A 43 20.20 2.52 -5.87
N PRO A 44 21.33 3.18 -6.20
CA PRO A 44 22.50 2.48 -6.71
C PRO A 44 23.05 1.41 -5.75
N LYS A 45 22.94 1.63 -4.44
CA LYS A 45 23.35 0.68 -3.39
C LYS A 45 22.44 -0.53 -3.36
N GLU A 46 21.11 -0.31 -3.36
CA GLU A 46 20.09 -1.37 -3.34
C GLU A 46 20.18 -2.30 -4.56
N ILE A 47 20.39 -1.72 -5.75
CA ILE A 47 20.53 -2.51 -6.98
C ILE A 47 21.95 -3.09 -7.18
N LYS A 48 22.88 -2.76 -6.27
CA LYS A 48 24.29 -3.16 -6.27
C LYS A 48 25.05 -2.76 -7.54
N VAL A 49 24.89 -1.51 -7.97
CA VAL A 49 25.74 -0.92 -9.02
C VAL A 49 27.03 -0.40 -8.37
N LYS A 50 28.17 -0.97 -8.79
CA LYS A 50 29.49 -0.65 -8.23
C LYS A 50 30.30 0.31 -9.10
N GLU A 51 30.18 0.20 -10.41
CA GLU A 51 30.89 1.03 -11.39
C GLU A 51 30.33 2.45 -11.41
N ASP A 52 31.21 3.45 -11.29
CA ASP A 52 30.80 4.84 -11.14
C ASP A 52 30.11 5.43 -12.37
N ILE A 53 30.53 5.02 -13.58
CA ILE A 53 29.86 5.42 -14.82
C ILE A 53 28.38 4.98 -14.79
N THR A 54 28.13 3.73 -14.43
CA THR A 54 26.78 3.17 -14.34
C THR A 54 25.99 3.79 -13.18
N LYS A 55 26.63 4.09 -12.03
CA LYS A 55 25.99 4.84 -10.94
C LYS A 55 25.54 6.23 -11.39
N ASN A 56 26.41 6.98 -12.06
CA ASN A 56 26.12 8.34 -12.51
C ASN A 56 24.98 8.36 -13.55
N LYS A 57 24.97 7.40 -14.48
CA LYS A 57 23.83 7.20 -15.41
C LYS A 57 22.54 6.92 -14.66
N THR A 58 22.57 6.00 -13.68
CA THR A 58 21.41 5.67 -12.83
C THR A 58 20.87 6.91 -12.12
N ILE A 59 21.74 7.68 -11.46
CA ILE A 59 21.36 8.91 -10.74
C ILE A 59 20.75 9.93 -11.69
N LYS A 60 21.31 10.10 -12.89
CA LYS A 60 20.80 11.05 -13.89
C LYS A 60 19.37 10.72 -14.30
N VAL A 61 19.08 9.46 -14.63
CA VAL A 61 17.73 9.04 -15.04
C VAL A 61 16.73 9.16 -13.89
N LEU A 62 17.13 8.77 -12.67
CA LEU A 62 16.29 8.92 -11.48
C LEU A 62 15.97 10.40 -11.18
N ARG A 63 16.93 11.30 -11.36
CA ARG A 63 16.70 12.75 -11.20
C ARG A 63 15.66 13.26 -12.19
N VAL A 64 15.79 12.90 -13.46
CA VAL A 64 14.82 13.27 -14.51
C VAL A 64 13.42 12.77 -14.17
N TYR A 65 13.29 11.52 -13.68
CA TYR A 65 12.02 11.00 -13.20
C TYR A 65 11.47 11.82 -12.01
N ASN A 66 12.27 12.01 -10.96
CA ASN A 66 11.85 12.74 -9.77
C ASN A 66 11.37 14.17 -10.09
N ASP A 67 12.06 14.86 -11.01
CA ASP A 67 11.68 16.20 -11.43
C ASP A 67 10.31 16.21 -12.15
N LYS A 68 10.03 15.21 -12.98
CA LYS A 68 8.72 15.04 -13.63
C LYS A 68 7.62 14.79 -12.59
N ILE A 69 7.86 13.86 -11.65
CA ILE A 69 6.89 13.58 -10.58
C ILE A 69 6.67 14.81 -9.68
N LYS A 70 7.72 15.60 -9.42
CA LYS A 70 7.62 16.82 -8.62
C LYS A 70 6.73 17.85 -9.31
N LYS A 71 6.87 18.02 -10.63
CA LYS A 71 5.99 18.88 -11.44
C LYS A 71 4.54 18.41 -11.41
N ILE A 72 4.29 17.11 -11.64
CA ILE A 72 2.94 16.53 -11.57
C ILE A 72 2.34 16.76 -10.17
N SER A 73 3.11 16.50 -9.13
CA SER A 73 2.69 16.69 -7.75
C SER A 73 2.35 18.15 -7.44
N PHE A 74 3.15 19.10 -7.95
CA PHE A 74 2.94 20.51 -7.73
C PHE A 74 1.64 20.98 -8.40
N LEU A 75 1.47 20.67 -9.69
CA LEU A 75 0.29 21.06 -10.47
C LEU A 75 -1.02 20.51 -9.91
N ASN A 76 -0.98 19.31 -9.30
CA ASN A 76 -2.17 18.67 -8.74
C ASN A 76 -2.34 18.90 -7.23
N SER A 77 -1.43 19.64 -6.58
CA SER A 77 -1.44 19.81 -5.13
C SER A 77 -2.76 20.34 -4.56
N PRO A 78 -3.44 21.35 -5.16
CA PRO A 78 -4.69 21.86 -4.58
C PRO A 78 -5.80 20.82 -4.64
N LYS A 79 -5.93 20.12 -5.78
CA LYS A 79 -6.95 19.07 -5.98
C LYS A 79 -6.77 17.91 -5.02
N LEU A 80 -5.51 17.50 -4.79
CA LEU A 80 -5.19 16.42 -3.86
C LEU A 80 -5.48 16.81 -2.41
N GLN A 81 -5.13 18.04 -2.01
CA GLN A 81 -5.42 18.56 -0.67
C GLN A 81 -6.92 18.67 -0.40
N GLU A 82 -7.69 19.19 -1.35
CA GLU A 82 -9.14 19.30 -1.23
C GLU A 82 -9.79 17.91 -1.09
N LEU A 83 -9.38 16.95 -1.92
CA LEU A 83 -9.86 15.58 -1.86
C LEU A 83 -9.52 14.92 -0.51
N GLU A 84 -8.28 15.10 -0.05
CA GLU A 84 -7.81 14.55 1.22
C GLU A 84 -8.59 15.11 2.41
N LEU A 85 -8.76 16.43 2.45
CA LEU A 85 -9.55 17.10 3.49
C LEU A 85 -11.00 16.61 3.48
N THR A 86 -11.63 16.57 2.30
CA THR A 86 -13.02 16.10 2.15
C THR A 86 -13.18 14.69 2.75
N ILE A 87 -12.33 13.74 2.38
CA ILE A 87 -12.46 12.34 2.80
C ILE A 87 -12.19 12.19 4.29
N ASN A 88 -11.14 12.84 4.80
CA ASN A 88 -10.78 12.76 6.21
C ASN A 88 -11.81 13.46 7.11
N THR A 89 -12.48 14.51 6.64
CA THR A 89 -13.60 15.16 7.35
C THR A 89 -14.83 14.28 7.39
N LEU A 90 -15.20 13.63 6.27
CA LEU A 90 -16.36 12.73 6.25
C LEU A 90 -16.13 11.48 7.09
N GLY A 91 -14.92 10.92 7.05
CA GLY A 91 -14.46 9.84 7.93
C GLY A 91 -15.46 8.70 8.05
N LYS A 92 -15.88 8.40 9.29
CA LYS A 92 -16.80 7.30 9.61
C LYS A 92 -18.18 7.42 8.93
N GLN A 93 -18.60 8.61 8.51
CA GLN A 93 -19.87 8.80 7.79
C GLN A 93 -19.89 8.05 6.45
N LEU A 94 -18.73 7.80 5.86
CA LEU A 94 -18.60 7.03 4.62
C LEU A 94 -18.91 5.54 4.81
N TYR A 95 -18.93 5.03 6.05
CA TYR A 95 -19.35 3.66 6.34
C TYR A 95 -20.87 3.53 6.43
N SER A 96 -21.56 4.55 6.92
CA SER A 96 -23.01 4.51 7.14
C SER A 96 -23.82 5.04 5.95
N ASN A 97 -23.26 5.96 5.15
CA ASN A 97 -23.96 6.56 4.02
C ASN A 97 -23.39 6.08 2.67
N ARG A 98 -24.11 5.14 2.04
CA ARG A 98 -23.71 4.53 0.77
C ARG A 98 -23.64 5.53 -0.38
N ASP A 99 -24.63 6.41 -0.51
CA ASP A 99 -24.69 7.37 -1.63
C ASP A 99 -23.56 8.40 -1.53
N LEU A 100 -23.28 8.86 -0.31
CA LEU A 100 -22.14 9.73 -0.03
C LEU A 100 -20.81 9.03 -0.37
N ALA A 101 -20.66 7.77 0.06
CA ALA A 101 -19.47 6.98 -0.25
C ALA A 101 -19.27 6.78 -1.77
N GLU A 102 -20.35 6.58 -2.53
CA GLU A 102 -20.27 6.46 -3.98
C GLU A 102 -19.82 7.77 -4.65
N LYS A 103 -20.38 8.92 -4.21
CA LYS A 103 -19.95 10.24 -4.71
C LYS A 103 -18.47 10.50 -4.43
N VAL A 104 -18.01 10.14 -3.24
CA VAL A 104 -16.60 10.25 -2.87
C VAL A 104 -15.72 9.33 -3.73
N ARG A 105 -16.12 8.08 -3.96
CA ARG A 105 -15.39 7.16 -4.85
C ARG A 105 -15.27 7.71 -6.27
N LYS A 106 -16.34 8.25 -6.83
CA LYS A 106 -16.30 8.90 -8.16
C LYS A 106 -15.33 10.08 -8.17
N LYS A 107 -15.37 10.93 -7.14
CA LYS A 107 -14.43 12.07 -7.02
C LYS A 107 -12.96 11.61 -6.90
N ILE A 108 -12.71 10.52 -6.16
CA ILE A 108 -11.39 9.88 -6.09
C ILE A 108 -10.97 9.42 -7.49
N GLU A 109 -11.81 8.67 -8.19
CA GLU A 109 -11.51 8.13 -9.52
C GLU A 109 -11.19 9.24 -10.53
N THR A 110 -12.04 10.27 -10.62
CA THR A 110 -11.84 11.38 -11.57
C THR A 110 -10.61 12.22 -11.26
N THR A 111 -10.18 12.29 -10.00
CA THR A 111 -9.04 13.10 -9.58
C THR A 111 -7.73 12.30 -9.61
N ILE A 112 -7.74 11.07 -9.09
CA ILE A 112 -6.55 10.26 -8.85
C ILE A 112 -6.14 9.48 -10.10
N SER A 113 -7.09 8.89 -10.84
CA SER A 113 -6.76 8.01 -11.98
C SER A 113 -5.91 8.72 -13.04
N PRO A 114 -6.24 9.95 -13.50
CA PRO A 114 -5.43 10.63 -14.50
C PRO A 114 -3.99 10.94 -14.01
N ILE A 115 -3.84 11.25 -12.73
CA ILE A 115 -2.53 11.51 -12.11
C ILE A 115 -1.71 10.21 -12.08
N ARG A 116 -2.34 9.12 -11.65
CA ARG A 116 -1.70 7.80 -11.57
C ARG A 116 -1.26 7.31 -12.95
N ASP A 117 -2.06 7.52 -13.97
CA ASP A 117 -1.75 7.12 -15.35
C ASP A 117 -0.60 7.95 -15.91
N SER A 118 -0.58 9.27 -15.65
CA SER A 118 0.53 10.15 -15.99
C SER A 118 1.85 9.69 -15.35
N ILE A 119 1.80 9.30 -14.06
CA ILE A 119 2.97 8.77 -13.35
C ILE A 119 3.40 7.42 -13.92
N ALA A 120 2.46 6.54 -14.27
CA ALA A 120 2.77 5.23 -14.86
C ALA A 120 3.52 5.36 -16.19
N VAL A 121 3.20 6.36 -17.02
CA VAL A 121 3.94 6.67 -18.25
C VAL A 121 5.40 7.03 -17.94
N HIS A 122 5.64 7.85 -16.92
CA HIS A 122 7.00 8.21 -16.52
C HIS A 122 7.75 7.07 -15.83
N GLU A 123 7.08 6.23 -15.06
CA GLU A 123 7.67 5.00 -14.50
C GLU A 123 8.10 4.04 -15.60
N LYS A 124 7.29 3.89 -16.65
CA LYS A 124 7.65 3.07 -17.81
C LYS A 124 8.91 3.60 -18.49
N GLY A 125 8.97 4.91 -18.76
CA GLY A 125 10.16 5.56 -19.34
C GLY A 125 11.41 5.35 -18.48
N LEU A 126 11.30 5.54 -17.15
CA LEU A 126 12.39 5.25 -16.22
C LEU A 126 12.87 3.79 -16.31
N ASN A 127 11.93 2.84 -16.40
CA ASN A 127 12.25 1.42 -16.50
C ASN A 127 12.94 1.08 -17.81
N ASP A 128 12.50 1.65 -18.93
CA ASP A 128 13.11 1.45 -20.24
C ASP A 128 14.52 2.03 -20.29
N ASP A 129 14.71 3.25 -19.76
CA ASP A 129 16.02 3.90 -19.65
C ASP A 129 16.99 3.06 -18.81
N LEU A 130 16.58 2.61 -17.63
CA LEU A 130 17.41 1.78 -16.75
C LEU A 130 17.74 0.42 -17.38
N LYS A 131 16.79 -0.18 -18.11
CA LYS A 131 17.01 -1.47 -18.78
C LYS A 131 18.07 -1.39 -19.87
N SER A 132 18.24 -0.24 -20.51
CA SER A 132 19.19 -0.05 -21.62
C SER A 132 20.66 -0.20 -21.22
N PHE A 133 21.01 0.08 -19.95
CA PHE A 133 22.40 0.06 -19.49
C PHE A 133 22.64 -0.78 -18.21
N LEU A 134 21.61 -1.15 -17.46
CA LEU A 134 21.78 -2.06 -16.33
C LEU A 134 21.90 -3.51 -16.79
N SER A 135 22.74 -4.28 -16.11
CA SER A 135 22.74 -5.74 -16.29
C SER A 135 21.38 -6.34 -15.91
N LYS A 136 21.04 -7.51 -16.48
CA LYS A 136 19.80 -8.24 -16.17
C LYS A 136 19.58 -8.42 -14.65
N ARG A 137 20.65 -8.70 -13.90
CA ARG A 137 20.60 -8.89 -12.44
C ARG A 137 20.32 -7.58 -11.69
N GLN A 138 20.93 -6.47 -12.11
CA GLN A 138 20.68 -5.15 -11.53
C GLN A 138 19.25 -4.68 -11.83
N PHE A 139 18.81 -4.82 -13.08
CA PHE A 139 17.45 -4.44 -13.48
C PHE A 139 16.37 -5.26 -12.75
N LYS A 140 16.59 -6.56 -12.52
CA LYS A 140 15.69 -7.38 -11.68
C LYS A 140 15.58 -6.85 -10.24
N LYS A 141 16.70 -6.38 -9.65
CA LYS A 141 16.68 -5.77 -8.32
C LYS A 141 15.97 -4.43 -8.32
N TRP A 142 16.20 -3.62 -9.36
CA TRP A 142 15.46 -2.37 -9.56
C TRP A 142 13.94 -2.60 -9.54
N LEU A 143 13.43 -3.54 -10.35
CA LEU A 143 12.00 -3.85 -10.37
C LEU A 143 11.49 -4.39 -9.03
N LYS A 144 12.33 -5.08 -8.24
CA LYS A 144 11.98 -5.50 -6.87
C LYS A 144 11.89 -4.27 -5.94
N TYR A 145 12.86 -3.38 -6.02
CA TYR A 145 12.93 -2.16 -5.23
C TYR A 145 11.75 -1.21 -5.54
N GLN A 146 11.48 -0.91 -6.82
CA GLN A 146 10.31 -0.12 -7.24
C GLN A 146 8.99 -0.67 -6.69
N ARG A 147 8.78 -2.00 -6.76
CA ARG A 147 7.59 -2.64 -6.16
C ARG A 147 7.56 -2.50 -4.63
N GLY A 148 8.72 -2.51 -3.99
CA GLY A 148 8.84 -2.25 -2.55
C GLY A 148 8.41 -0.84 -2.19
N GLU A 149 8.92 0.17 -2.90
CA GLU A 149 8.54 1.58 -2.68
C GLU A 149 7.04 1.80 -2.87
N LYS A 150 6.44 1.24 -3.93
CA LYS A 150 4.99 1.36 -4.18
C LYS A 150 4.15 0.71 -3.08
N ARG A 151 4.62 -0.38 -2.48
CA ARG A 151 3.90 -1.03 -1.36
C ARG A 151 3.89 -0.17 -0.10
N LYS A 152 4.93 0.63 0.14
CA LYS A 152 4.98 1.55 1.29
C LYS A 152 3.90 2.65 1.23
N LEU A 153 3.32 2.89 0.05
CA LEU A 153 2.26 3.88 -0.14
C LEU A 153 0.88 3.36 0.27
N ILE A 154 0.69 2.03 0.24
CA ILE A 154 -0.57 1.39 0.60
C ILE A 154 -0.62 1.33 2.13
N PRO A 155 -1.71 1.81 2.77
CA PRO A 155 -1.84 1.70 4.22
C PRO A 155 -1.75 0.24 4.65
N GLU A 156 -0.97 -0.02 5.72
CA GLU A 156 -0.89 -1.35 6.30
C GLU A 156 -2.27 -1.75 6.81
N GLN A 157 -2.74 -2.95 6.45
CA GLN A 157 -3.97 -3.45 7.02
C GLN A 157 -3.75 -3.69 8.52
N PRO A 158 -4.73 -3.33 9.38
CA PRO A 158 -4.64 -3.60 10.79
C PRO A 158 -4.40 -5.09 10.99
N ARG A 159 -3.31 -5.44 11.68
CA ARG A 159 -3.01 -6.82 12.04
C ARG A 159 -4.09 -7.30 12.99
N ASN A 160 -4.94 -8.19 12.50
CA ASN A 160 -5.90 -8.87 13.34
C ASN A 160 -5.11 -9.89 14.19
N ASN A 161 -4.65 -9.46 15.38
CA ASN A 161 -3.89 -10.30 16.33
C ASN A 161 -4.71 -11.51 16.84
N SER A 162 -5.97 -11.63 16.42
CA SER A 162 -6.88 -12.73 16.76
C SER A 162 -6.85 -13.89 15.77
N ALA A 163 -6.01 -13.87 14.73
CA ALA A 163 -5.86 -15.04 13.85
C ALA A 163 -5.27 -16.21 14.66
N PRO A 164 -6.02 -17.32 14.88
CA PRO A 164 -5.48 -18.45 15.61
C PRO A 164 -4.22 -18.96 14.89
N PRO A 165 -3.17 -19.38 15.61
CA PRO A 165 -1.94 -19.86 15.00
C PRO A 165 -2.30 -20.96 14.01
N GLN A 166 -1.97 -20.73 12.74
CA GLN A 166 -2.20 -21.67 11.67
C GLN A 166 -1.39 -22.92 12.01
N SER A 167 -2.06 -23.93 12.58
CA SER A 167 -1.46 -25.21 12.94
C SER A 167 -0.84 -25.80 11.68
N MET A 168 0.47 -25.66 11.57
CA MET A 168 1.29 -26.21 10.49
C MET A 168 1.54 -27.71 10.70
N ASN A 169 0.56 -28.43 11.25
CA ASN A 169 0.64 -29.85 11.54
C ASN A 169 -0.61 -30.57 11.02
N ARG A 170 -0.72 -30.65 9.69
CA ARG A 170 -1.56 -31.66 9.00
C ARG A 170 -1.24 -31.67 7.51
N ARG A 171 -0.19 -32.40 7.14
CA ARG A 171 -0.05 -33.21 5.89
C ARG A 171 1.38 -33.73 5.75
N ARG A 172 1.85 -34.46 6.76
CA ARG A 172 2.98 -35.40 6.63
C ARG A 172 2.47 -36.77 7.07
N ASN A 173 1.47 -37.27 6.34
CA ASN A 173 1.03 -38.66 6.32
C ASN A 173 -0.01 -38.82 5.20
N ARG A 174 0.51 -38.93 3.97
CA ARG A 174 -0.18 -39.61 2.87
C ARG A 174 0.87 -40.32 2.02
N GLN A 175 1.59 -41.22 2.68
CA GLN A 175 2.32 -42.30 2.03
C GLN A 175 1.53 -43.55 2.40
N GLY A 176 0.93 -44.22 1.42
CA GLY A 176 0.19 -45.45 1.68
C GLY A 176 -0.97 -45.68 0.71
N MET A 177 -0.63 -46.36 -0.38
CA MET A 177 -1.45 -47.34 -1.10
C MET A 177 -2.64 -46.89 -1.95
N GLY A 178 -2.60 -47.36 -3.19
CA GLY A 178 -3.77 -48.02 -3.79
C GLY A 178 -4.22 -47.46 -5.12
N GLY A 179 -4.01 -48.22 -6.19
CA GLY A 179 -5.02 -48.30 -7.26
C GLY A 179 -4.59 -47.85 -8.66
N ARG A 180 -4.07 -48.83 -9.39
CA ARG A 180 -4.10 -49.02 -10.86
C ARG A 180 -5.37 -48.53 -11.59
N ARG A 181 -5.14 -48.18 -12.88
CA ARG A 181 -5.99 -48.33 -14.10
C ARG A 181 -7.22 -47.39 -14.17
N TYR A 182 -7.53 -46.73 -15.28
CA TYR A 182 -7.25 -46.96 -16.71
C TYR A 182 -6.70 -45.70 -17.38
#